data_AF-A0A5C9AB69-F1
#
_entry.id   AF-A0A5C9AB69-F1
#
_cell.length_a   1.000
_cell.length_b   1.000
_cell.length_c   1.000
_cell.angle_alpha   90.00
_cell.angle_beta   90.00
_cell.angle_gamma   90.00
#
_symmetry.space_group_name_H-M   'P 1'
#
loop_
_entity.id
_entity.type
_entity.pdbx_description
1 polymer ?
#
loop_
_entity_poly.entity_id
_entity_poly.type
_entity_poly.pdbx_seq_one_letter_code
_entity_poly.pdbx_strand_id
1 'polypeptide(L)'
;PPTPGGDEIIPDDPDDTPTPPKPVSFNNDVILDKTEKTLTIRDSVFTYTENADGTISLQDSNGRKATINLWQIDEANNTVALEGVSADGATKWQYNHNGELVITGDNATVNNNGKTTVDGKDSTGTEINGNNGKVIQDGDLDVSGGGHGIDITGDSATVDNKGTMTVTDPESMGIQIDGDKAIVNNEGESTITNGGTGTQINGDDATANNNGKTTVDGKDSTGTEINGNNGKVIQDGDLDVSGG
;
A
#
# COMPACT_ATOMS: atom_id res chain seq x y z
N PRO A 1 60.18 -35.84 -43.54
CA PRO A 1 58.72 -35.60 -43.55
C PRO A 1 58.19 -35.32 -42.13
N PRO A 2 57.48 -34.21 -41.88
CA PRO A 2 56.89 -33.98 -40.56
C PRO A 2 55.63 -34.82 -40.40
N THR A 3 55.41 -35.32 -39.19
CA THR A 3 54.20 -36.01 -38.73
C THR A 3 53.05 -35.01 -38.59
N PRO A 4 51.79 -35.36 -38.96
CA PRO A 4 50.65 -34.47 -38.76
C PRO A 4 50.36 -34.34 -37.26
N GLY A 5 50.34 -33.10 -36.75
CA GLY A 5 49.79 -32.79 -35.44
C GLY A 5 48.29 -33.07 -35.48
N GLY A 6 47.83 -33.92 -34.57
CA GLY A 6 46.41 -34.16 -34.38
C GLY A 6 45.74 -32.91 -33.81
N ASP A 7 44.65 -32.51 -34.43
CA ASP A 7 43.70 -31.55 -33.86
C ASP A 7 43.12 -32.16 -32.58
N GLU A 8 43.57 -31.68 -31.41
CA GLU A 8 42.78 -31.82 -30.19
C GLU A 8 41.56 -30.91 -30.34
N ILE A 9 40.44 -31.54 -30.66
CA ILE A 9 39.12 -30.93 -30.57
C ILE A 9 38.89 -30.63 -29.09
N ILE A 10 39.09 -29.37 -28.70
CA ILE A 10 38.61 -28.86 -27.41
C ILE A 10 37.08 -29.01 -27.46
N PRO A 11 36.42 -29.68 -26.50
CA PRO A 11 34.97 -29.74 -26.48
C PRO A 11 34.44 -28.31 -26.28
N ASP A 12 33.58 -27.85 -27.19
CA ASP A 12 32.78 -26.65 -26.97
C ASP A 12 32.04 -26.79 -25.64
N ASP A 13 32.23 -25.81 -24.76
CA ASP A 13 31.51 -25.67 -23.50
C ASP A 13 30.02 -25.45 -23.83
N PRO A 14 29.11 -26.37 -23.49
CA PRO A 14 27.74 -26.32 -23.97
C PRO A 14 26.84 -25.69 -22.91
N ASP A 15 27.08 -24.43 -22.51
CA ASP A 15 26.03 -23.65 -21.85
C ASP A 15 26.27 -22.13 -21.88
N ASP A 16 26.36 -21.58 -23.08
CA ASP A 16 26.31 -20.12 -23.31
C ASP A 16 24.85 -19.65 -23.49
N THR A 17 23.90 -20.25 -22.75
CA THR A 17 22.54 -19.73 -22.74
C THR A 17 22.53 -18.38 -22.00
N PRO A 18 22.09 -17.28 -22.63
CA PRO A 18 21.99 -15.99 -21.95
C PRO A 18 21.07 -16.15 -20.74
N THR A 19 21.60 -15.87 -19.55
CA THR A 19 20.76 -15.83 -18.35
C THR A 19 19.70 -14.74 -18.55
N PRO A 20 18.41 -15.03 -18.32
CA PRO A 20 17.36 -14.03 -18.46
C PRO A 20 17.66 -12.79 -17.60
N PRO A 21 17.31 -11.58 -18.07
CA PRO A 21 17.46 -10.38 -17.26
C PRO A 21 16.76 -10.55 -15.91
N LYS A 22 17.45 -10.19 -14.83
CA LYS A 22 16.86 -10.17 -13.48
C LYS A 22 15.80 -9.06 -13.37
N PRO A 23 14.78 -9.22 -12.52
CA PRO A 23 13.86 -8.14 -12.18
C PRO A 23 14.60 -6.91 -11.64
N VAL A 24 14.09 -5.73 -11.96
CA VAL A 24 14.61 -4.45 -11.44
C VAL A 24 13.75 -4.04 -10.26
N SER A 25 14.38 -3.84 -9.10
CA SER A 25 13.72 -3.37 -7.87
C SER A 25 14.04 -1.91 -7.61
N PHE A 26 12.99 -1.12 -7.37
CA PHE A 26 13.06 0.28 -6.94
C PHE A 26 12.92 0.36 -5.42
N ASN A 27 13.46 1.43 -4.84
CA ASN A 27 13.50 1.65 -3.39
C ASN A 27 12.14 2.02 -2.78
N ASN A 28 11.12 2.24 -3.61
CA ASN A 28 9.73 2.47 -3.20
C ASN A 28 8.83 1.28 -3.54
N ASP A 29 9.32 0.05 -3.35
CA ASP A 29 8.56 -1.20 -3.47
C ASP A 29 7.88 -1.41 -4.83
N VAL A 30 8.55 -0.96 -5.90
CA VAL A 30 8.17 -1.29 -7.28
C VAL A 30 9.15 -2.31 -7.83
N ILE A 31 8.63 -3.34 -8.49
CA ILE A 31 9.45 -4.36 -9.16
C ILE A 31 8.99 -4.45 -10.61
N LEU A 32 9.93 -4.25 -11.53
CA LEU A 32 9.71 -4.43 -12.96
C LEU A 32 10.40 -5.70 -13.45
N ASP A 33 9.63 -6.68 -13.88
CA ASP A 33 10.13 -7.87 -14.56
C ASP A 33 9.80 -7.80 -16.06
N LYS A 34 10.84 -7.59 -16.87
CA LYS A 34 10.70 -7.54 -18.33
C LYS A 34 10.62 -8.92 -18.99
N THR A 35 11.09 -9.96 -18.30
CA THR A 35 11.05 -11.34 -18.78
C THR A 35 9.63 -11.88 -18.64
N GLU A 36 9.06 -11.76 -17.45
CA GLU A 36 7.69 -12.22 -17.15
C GLU A 36 6.60 -11.21 -17.53
N LYS A 37 6.99 -10.00 -17.94
CA LYS A 37 6.08 -8.87 -18.23
C LYS A 37 5.15 -8.56 -17.06
N THR A 38 5.73 -8.52 -15.86
CA THR A 38 5.03 -8.14 -14.64
C THR A 38 5.55 -6.84 -14.06
N LEU A 39 4.63 -6.09 -13.48
CA LEU A 39 4.90 -4.89 -12.69
C LEU A 39 4.26 -5.10 -11.33
N THR A 40 5.07 -5.10 -10.29
CA THR A 40 4.61 -5.10 -8.91
C THR A 40 4.65 -3.68 -8.38
N ILE A 41 3.55 -3.20 -7.80
CA ILE A 41 3.48 -1.93 -7.07
C ILE A 41 3.05 -2.28 -5.64
N ARG A 42 3.92 -2.01 -4.66
CA ARG A 42 3.83 -2.60 -3.32
C ARG A 42 3.80 -4.13 -3.42
N ASP A 43 2.65 -4.73 -3.13
CA ASP A 43 2.44 -6.19 -3.20
C ASP A 43 1.44 -6.60 -4.29
N SER A 44 0.89 -5.62 -5.00
CA SER A 44 -0.04 -5.87 -6.11
C SER A 44 0.75 -6.17 -7.38
N VAL A 45 0.64 -7.41 -7.86
CA VAL A 45 1.27 -7.87 -9.11
C VAL A 45 0.32 -7.69 -10.28
N PHE A 46 0.79 -6.98 -11.30
CA PHE A 46 0.09 -6.77 -12.56
C PHE A 46 0.87 -7.40 -13.70
N THR A 47 0.16 -8.01 -14.65
CA THR A 47 0.69 -8.15 -16.00
C THR A 47 0.64 -6.80 -16.70
N TYR A 48 1.63 -6.48 -17.53
CA TYR A 48 1.62 -5.24 -18.27
C TYR A 48 1.79 -5.42 -19.79
N THR A 49 1.28 -4.46 -20.54
CA THR A 49 1.48 -4.33 -21.99
C THR A 49 1.78 -2.88 -22.33
N GLU A 50 2.91 -2.65 -22.99
CA GLU A 50 3.26 -1.34 -23.55
C GLU A 50 2.41 -1.08 -24.81
N ASN A 51 1.73 0.06 -24.84
CA ASN A 51 0.87 0.47 -25.94
C ASN A 51 1.65 1.33 -26.94
N ALA A 52 1.19 1.39 -28.19
CA ALA A 52 1.84 2.16 -29.25
C ALA A 52 1.84 3.68 -29.01
N ASP A 53 0.95 4.18 -28.14
CA ASP A 53 0.85 5.59 -27.75
C ASP A 53 1.77 5.95 -26.56
N GLY A 54 2.55 5.00 -26.05
CA GLY A 54 3.46 5.19 -24.93
C GLY A 54 2.84 4.95 -23.55
N THR A 55 1.54 4.67 -23.46
CA THR A 55 0.91 4.27 -22.20
C THR A 55 1.17 2.80 -21.88
N ILE A 56 0.96 2.39 -20.63
CA ILE A 56 1.12 0.99 -20.21
C ILE A 56 -0.21 0.47 -19.67
N SER A 57 -0.75 -0.58 -20.27
CA SER A 57 -1.93 -1.29 -19.79
C SER A 57 -1.55 -2.26 -18.68
N LEU A 58 -2.26 -2.23 -17.56
CA LEU A 58 -2.10 -3.15 -16.43
C LEU A 58 -3.32 -4.05 -16.28
N GLN A 59 -3.10 -5.31 -15.89
CA GLN A 59 -4.14 -6.22 -15.45
C GLN A 59 -3.67 -7.10 -14.28
N ASP A 60 -4.44 -7.11 -13.18
CA ASP A 60 -4.18 -8.02 -12.06
C ASP A 60 -4.81 -9.41 -12.26
N SER A 61 -4.54 -10.33 -11.34
CA SER A 61 -5.04 -11.70 -11.37
C SER A 61 -6.56 -11.83 -11.25
N ASN A 62 -7.24 -10.79 -10.75
CA ASN A 62 -8.70 -10.71 -10.63
C ASN A 62 -9.35 -10.07 -11.87
N GLY A 63 -8.54 -9.67 -12.85
CA GLY A 63 -8.99 -9.07 -14.10
C GLY A 63 -9.25 -7.57 -14.03
N ARG A 64 -8.95 -6.91 -12.90
CA ARG A 64 -9.01 -5.44 -12.78
C ARG A 64 -7.99 -4.83 -13.72
N LYS A 65 -8.38 -3.74 -14.39
CA LYS A 65 -7.57 -3.07 -15.41
C LYS A 65 -7.31 -1.61 -15.04
N ALA A 66 -6.11 -1.15 -15.37
CA ALA A 66 -5.71 0.24 -15.25
C ALA A 66 -4.75 0.60 -16.40
N THR A 67 -4.51 1.89 -16.57
CA THR A 67 -3.53 2.41 -17.53
C THR A 67 -2.60 3.37 -16.82
N ILE A 68 -1.30 3.18 -16.99
CA ILE A 68 -0.28 4.16 -16.60
C ILE A 68 -0.12 5.16 -17.74
N ASN A 69 -0.30 6.43 -17.40
CA ASN A 69 -0.15 7.58 -18.30
C ASN A 69 1.21 8.26 -18.13
N LEU A 70 1.78 8.19 -16.92
CA LEU A 70 3.07 8.79 -16.60
C LEU A 70 3.93 7.79 -15.84
N TRP A 71 5.19 7.67 -16.26
CA TRP A 71 6.23 6.87 -15.61
C TRP A 71 7.49 7.74 -15.49
N GLN A 72 7.93 8.01 -14.28
CA GLN A 72 9.10 8.85 -14.00
C GLN A 72 10.08 8.10 -13.11
N ILE A 73 11.33 7.97 -13.54
CA ILE A 73 12.39 7.33 -12.77
C ILE A 73 13.26 8.42 -12.16
N ASP A 74 13.50 8.32 -10.85
CA ASP A 74 14.57 9.05 -10.17
C ASP A 74 15.76 8.11 -10.02
N GLU A 75 16.76 8.30 -10.87
CA GLU A 75 17.98 7.47 -10.85
C GLU A 75 18.84 7.69 -9.60
N ALA A 76 18.79 8.89 -9.01
CA ALA A 76 19.59 9.22 -7.84
C ALA A 76 19.08 8.49 -6.60
N ASN A 77 17.75 8.39 -6.47
CA ASN A 77 17.10 7.73 -5.35
C ASN A 77 16.68 6.28 -5.67
N ASN A 78 16.85 5.82 -6.91
CA ASN A 78 16.37 4.53 -7.41
C ASN A 78 14.87 4.32 -7.12
N THR A 79 14.04 5.31 -7.39
CA THR A 79 12.58 5.25 -7.17
C THR A 79 11.82 5.54 -8.47
N VAL A 80 10.54 5.21 -8.48
CA VAL A 80 9.65 5.48 -9.62
C VAL A 80 8.36 6.15 -9.18
N ALA A 81 7.94 7.19 -9.88
CA ALA A 81 6.61 7.77 -9.75
C ALA A 81 5.74 7.35 -10.94
N LEU A 82 4.51 6.94 -10.63
CA LEU A 82 3.52 6.43 -11.56
C LEU A 82 2.23 7.24 -11.44
N GLU A 83 1.63 7.61 -12.56
CA GLU A 83 0.27 8.14 -12.58
C GLU A 83 -0.57 7.36 -13.59
N GLY A 84 -1.82 7.12 -13.23
CA GLY A 84 -2.71 6.35 -14.08
C GLY A 84 -4.18 6.57 -13.83
N VAL A 85 -4.98 5.82 -14.59
CA VAL A 85 -6.43 5.81 -14.52
C VAL A 85 -6.99 4.40 -14.51
N SER A 86 -8.18 4.21 -13.97
CA SER A 86 -8.98 3.00 -14.15
C SER A 86 -9.38 2.82 -15.63
N ALA A 87 -9.78 1.60 -15.99
CA ALA A 87 -10.18 1.29 -17.37
C ALA A 87 -11.38 2.12 -17.90
N ASP A 88 -12.26 2.59 -17.01
CA ASP A 88 -13.37 3.49 -17.34
C ASP A 88 -13.02 4.98 -17.24
N GLY A 89 -11.80 5.30 -16.77
CA GLY A 89 -11.30 6.65 -16.58
C GLY A 89 -11.90 7.40 -15.38
N ALA A 90 -12.74 6.75 -14.57
CA ALA A 90 -13.43 7.39 -13.45
C ALA A 90 -12.51 7.62 -12.25
N THR A 91 -11.55 6.72 -12.03
CA THR A 91 -10.61 6.76 -10.90
C THR A 91 -9.23 7.15 -11.41
N LYS A 92 -8.64 8.18 -10.82
CA LYS A 92 -7.23 8.54 -11.01
C LYS A 92 -6.42 7.98 -9.85
N TRP A 93 -5.19 7.58 -10.11
CA TRP A 93 -4.29 7.12 -9.07
C TRP A 93 -2.87 7.59 -9.33
N GLN A 94 -2.12 7.81 -8.26
CA GLN A 94 -0.72 8.19 -8.27
C GLN A 94 0.04 7.35 -7.25
N TYR A 95 1.24 6.94 -7.61
CA TYR A 95 2.19 6.30 -6.70
C TYR A 95 3.50 7.07 -6.76
N ASN A 96 3.91 7.71 -5.66
CA ASN A 96 5.02 8.65 -5.68
C ASN A 96 6.36 8.02 -5.28
N HIS A 97 7.43 8.83 -5.34
CA HIS A 97 8.78 8.41 -5.00
C HIS A 97 8.96 8.00 -3.53
N ASN A 98 8.07 8.42 -2.64
CA ASN A 98 8.08 8.09 -1.22
C ASN A 98 7.26 6.81 -0.91
N GLY A 99 6.62 6.22 -1.92
CA GLY A 99 5.79 5.03 -1.75
C GLY A 99 4.35 5.32 -1.30
N GLU A 100 3.92 6.58 -1.32
CA GLU A 100 2.53 6.97 -1.07
C GLU A 100 1.66 6.64 -2.28
N LEU A 101 0.46 6.11 -2.02
CA LEU A 101 -0.56 5.81 -3.01
C LEU A 101 -1.74 6.76 -2.81
N VAL A 102 -1.98 7.65 -3.77
CA VAL A 102 -3.12 8.57 -3.76
C VAL A 102 -4.12 8.12 -4.81
N ILE A 103 -5.39 8.01 -4.44
CA ILE A 103 -6.49 7.68 -5.35
C ILE A 103 -7.56 8.76 -5.29
N THR A 104 -8.06 9.18 -6.45
CA THR A 104 -9.19 10.10 -6.56
C THR A 104 -10.29 9.46 -7.39
N GLY A 105 -11.46 9.26 -6.78
CA GLY A 105 -12.64 8.69 -7.41
C GLY A 105 -13.40 7.76 -6.47
N ASP A 106 -14.72 7.68 -6.68
CA ASP A 106 -15.61 6.85 -5.86
C ASP A 106 -15.37 5.36 -6.11
N ASN A 107 -15.70 4.53 -5.10
CA ASN A 107 -15.63 3.07 -5.13
C ASN A 107 -14.21 2.53 -5.37
N ALA A 108 -13.18 3.32 -5.07
CA ALA A 108 -11.80 2.85 -5.09
C ALA A 108 -11.63 1.66 -4.14
N THR A 109 -10.82 0.67 -4.54
CA THR A 109 -10.41 -0.44 -3.67
C THR A 109 -8.90 -0.59 -3.70
N VAL A 110 -8.29 -0.53 -2.52
CA VAL A 110 -6.85 -0.72 -2.31
C VAL A 110 -6.65 -1.98 -1.49
N ASN A 111 -5.72 -2.84 -1.95
CA ASN A 111 -5.26 -3.99 -1.20
C ASN A 111 -3.79 -3.76 -0.84
N ASN A 112 -3.52 -3.61 0.44
CA ASN A 112 -2.19 -3.53 0.99
C ASN A 112 -1.91 -4.90 1.64
N ASN A 113 -1.11 -5.73 0.97
CA ASN A 113 -0.88 -7.12 1.39
C ASN A 113 0.46 -7.33 2.11
N GLY A 114 1.40 -6.42 1.93
CA GLY A 114 2.69 -6.40 2.58
C GLY A 114 2.86 -5.15 3.42
N LYS A 115 4.11 -4.87 3.78
CA LYS A 115 4.44 -3.87 4.78
C LYS A 115 4.32 -2.46 4.21
N THR A 116 3.56 -1.61 4.87
CA THR A 116 3.52 -0.15 4.64
C THR A 116 4.16 0.54 5.84
N THR A 117 5.17 1.38 5.59
CA THR A 117 5.81 2.22 6.63
C THR A 117 5.59 3.68 6.29
N VAL A 118 5.05 4.45 7.23
CA VAL A 118 4.82 5.89 7.07
C VAL A 118 5.52 6.61 8.21
N ASP A 119 6.49 7.45 7.89
CA ASP A 119 7.25 8.21 8.86
C ASP A 119 7.33 9.68 8.47
N GLY A 120 7.23 10.55 9.48
CA GLY A 120 7.33 11.99 9.35
C GLY A 120 6.00 12.71 9.12
N LYS A 121 6.00 14.00 9.47
CA LYS A 121 4.86 14.88 9.36
C LYS A 121 4.42 15.05 7.91
N ASP A 122 3.11 15.08 7.70
CA ASP A 122 2.48 15.27 6.38
C ASP A 122 2.78 14.12 5.39
N SER A 123 3.28 12.98 5.88
CA SER A 123 3.45 11.75 5.11
C SER A 123 2.18 10.91 5.20
N THR A 124 1.72 10.39 4.06
CA THR A 124 0.60 9.44 4.01
C THR A 124 1.01 8.14 3.32
N GLY A 125 0.52 7.01 3.82
CA GLY A 125 0.69 5.71 3.17
C GLY A 125 -0.30 5.56 2.02
N THR A 126 -1.57 5.35 2.34
CA THR A 126 -2.67 5.25 1.36
C THR A 126 -3.64 6.40 1.57
N GLU A 127 -3.85 7.21 0.53
CA GLU A 127 -4.85 8.27 0.51
C GLU A 127 -5.97 7.92 -0.49
N ILE A 128 -7.23 8.00 -0.06
CA ILE A 128 -8.40 7.90 -0.96
C ILE A 128 -9.28 9.13 -0.84
N ASN A 129 -9.46 9.83 -1.95
CA ASN A 129 -10.37 10.95 -2.12
C ASN A 129 -11.58 10.50 -2.95
N GLY A 130 -12.63 10.02 -2.30
CA GLY A 130 -13.85 9.53 -2.95
C GLY A 130 -14.76 8.73 -2.04
N ASN A 131 -16.05 8.75 -2.35
CA ASN A 131 -17.07 8.03 -1.58
C ASN A 131 -16.95 6.52 -1.81
N ASN A 132 -17.35 5.73 -0.81
CA ASN A 132 -17.30 4.27 -0.83
C ASN A 132 -15.88 3.72 -1.06
N GLY A 133 -14.85 4.50 -0.71
CA GLY A 133 -13.46 4.05 -0.75
C GLY A 133 -13.25 2.87 0.18
N LYS A 134 -12.59 1.82 -0.32
CA LYS A 134 -12.29 0.61 0.45
C LYS A 134 -10.80 0.37 0.55
N VAL A 135 -10.28 0.17 1.75
CA VAL A 135 -8.92 -0.31 1.99
C VAL A 135 -8.98 -1.66 2.69
N ILE A 136 -8.25 -2.63 2.17
CA ILE A 136 -8.00 -3.92 2.80
C ILE A 136 -6.53 -3.92 3.18
N GLN A 137 -6.26 -3.85 4.49
CA GLN A 137 -4.91 -3.91 5.03
C GLN A 137 -4.67 -5.29 5.63
N ASP A 138 -4.09 -6.18 4.83
CA ASP A 138 -3.72 -7.54 5.25
C ASP A 138 -2.26 -7.58 5.74
N GLY A 139 -1.41 -6.66 5.27
CA GLY A 139 0.00 -6.57 5.67
C GLY A 139 0.23 -5.68 6.89
N ASP A 140 1.50 -5.50 7.27
CA ASP A 140 1.85 -4.65 8.40
C ASP A 140 1.70 -3.16 8.05
N LEU A 141 1.12 -2.36 8.95
CA LEU A 141 1.03 -0.90 8.88
C LEU A 141 1.82 -0.28 10.04
N ASP A 142 3.00 0.26 9.76
CA ASP A 142 3.81 0.96 10.77
C ASP A 142 3.77 2.47 10.52
N VAL A 143 3.29 3.25 11.50
CA VAL A 143 3.09 4.70 11.38
C VAL A 143 3.78 5.44 12.53
N SER A 144 4.61 6.42 12.21
CA SER A 144 5.39 7.22 13.17
C SER A 144 5.60 8.67 12.73
N GLY A 145 6.19 9.48 13.62
CA GLY A 145 6.67 10.82 13.27
C GLY A 145 5.61 11.85 12.85
N GLY A 146 4.32 11.62 13.15
CA GLY A 146 3.21 12.47 12.72
C GLY A 146 2.63 12.13 11.35
N GLY A 147 2.92 10.93 10.83
CA GLY A 147 2.38 10.44 9.56
C GLY A 147 1.00 9.79 9.66
N HIS A 148 0.32 9.62 8.54
CA HIS A 148 -0.98 8.97 8.42
C HIS A 148 -0.84 7.64 7.64
N GLY A 149 -1.25 6.52 8.21
CA GLY A 149 -1.17 5.22 7.55
C GLY A 149 -2.15 5.11 6.38
N ILE A 150 -3.43 5.14 6.72
CA ILE A 150 -4.56 5.13 5.79
C ILE A 150 -5.37 6.40 6.05
N ASP A 151 -5.52 7.24 5.04
CA ASP A 151 -6.30 8.48 5.08
C ASP A 151 -7.38 8.44 4.00
N ILE A 152 -8.65 8.59 4.38
CA ILE A 152 -9.76 8.56 3.44
C ILE A 152 -10.67 9.75 3.66
N THR A 153 -10.83 10.56 2.61
CA THR A 153 -11.87 11.59 2.55
C THR A 153 -13.00 11.11 1.65
N GLY A 154 -14.18 10.83 2.24
CA GLY A 154 -15.37 10.40 1.51
C GLY A 154 -16.35 9.59 2.36
N ASP A 155 -17.64 9.74 2.06
CA ASP A 155 -18.71 9.05 2.80
C ASP A 155 -18.71 7.54 2.50
N SER A 156 -19.17 6.77 3.46
CA SER A 156 -19.35 5.31 3.38
C SER A 156 -18.07 4.54 3.09
N ALA A 157 -16.92 5.12 3.43
CA ALA A 157 -15.63 4.45 3.33
C ALA A 157 -15.57 3.22 4.24
N THR A 158 -14.79 2.22 3.85
CA THR A 158 -14.57 1.00 4.64
C THR A 158 -13.09 0.66 4.72
N VAL A 159 -12.57 0.46 5.92
CA VAL A 159 -11.21 -0.06 6.13
C VAL A 159 -11.30 -1.40 6.86
N ASP A 160 -10.83 -2.47 6.21
CA ASP A 160 -10.68 -3.80 6.78
C ASP A 160 -9.20 -4.00 7.16
N ASN A 161 -8.84 -3.75 8.43
CA ASN A 161 -7.49 -3.93 8.96
C ASN A 161 -7.33 -5.32 9.59
N LYS A 162 -6.77 -6.25 8.83
CA LYS A 162 -6.52 -7.65 9.25
C LYS A 162 -5.07 -7.92 9.60
N GLY A 163 -4.16 -7.11 9.06
CA GLY A 163 -2.73 -7.16 9.37
C GLY A 163 -2.40 -6.51 10.71
N THR A 164 -1.11 -6.43 11.01
CA THR A 164 -0.62 -5.74 12.21
C THR A 164 -0.65 -4.24 11.97
N MET A 165 -1.10 -3.46 12.94
CA MET A 165 -0.98 -2.00 12.93
C MET A 165 -0.16 -1.53 14.13
N THR A 166 0.93 -0.81 13.87
CA THR A 166 1.74 -0.13 14.89
C THR A 166 1.64 1.37 14.67
N VAL A 167 1.18 2.12 15.67
CA VAL A 167 1.14 3.59 15.63
C VAL A 167 1.93 4.14 16.81
N THR A 168 2.94 4.95 16.55
CA THR A 168 3.75 5.61 17.59
C THR A 168 3.90 7.09 17.32
N ASP A 169 4.16 7.84 18.39
CA ASP A 169 4.47 9.27 18.41
C ASP A 169 3.23 10.17 18.25
N PRO A 170 3.31 11.41 18.78
CA PRO A 170 2.22 12.36 18.65
C PRO A 170 1.88 12.68 17.20
N GLU A 171 0.62 13.00 16.95
CA GLU A 171 0.05 13.33 15.63
C GLU A 171 0.06 12.16 14.62
N SER A 172 0.65 11.01 14.93
CA SER A 172 0.59 9.83 14.07
C SER A 172 -0.79 9.18 14.11
N MET A 173 -1.33 8.84 12.94
CA MET A 173 -2.64 8.21 12.81
C MET A 173 -2.55 6.93 11.98
N GLY A 174 -2.98 5.80 12.54
CA GLY A 174 -3.03 4.53 11.81
C GLY A 174 -4.05 4.58 10.68
N ILE A 175 -5.30 4.82 11.05
CA ILE A 175 -6.44 4.95 10.13
C ILE A 175 -7.18 6.25 10.46
N GLN A 176 -7.27 7.16 9.49
CA GLN A 176 -8.14 8.33 9.53
C GLN A 176 -9.19 8.22 8.42
N ILE A 177 -10.44 8.52 8.77
CA ILE A 177 -11.52 8.68 7.79
C ILE A 177 -12.30 9.96 8.07
N ASP A 178 -12.36 10.85 7.09
CA ASP A 178 -13.21 12.03 7.06
C ASP A 178 -14.42 11.76 6.15
N GLY A 179 -15.54 11.32 6.74
CA GLY A 179 -16.76 10.98 5.99
C GLY A 179 -17.83 10.27 6.81
N ASP A 180 -19.10 10.51 6.47
CA ASP A 180 -20.24 9.93 7.15
C ASP A 180 -20.36 8.43 6.86
N LYS A 181 -20.92 7.65 7.79
CA LYS A 181 -21.19 6.21 7.66
C LYS A 181 -19.94 5.37 7.38
N ALA A 182 -18.77 5.89 7.73
CA ALA A 182 -17.53 5.16 7.63
C ALA A 182 -17.55 3.92 8.53
N ILE A 183 -16.90 2.85 8.06
CA ILE A 183 -16.78 1.57 8.78
C ILE A 183 -15.31 1.20 8.87
N VAL A 184 -14.78 1.06 10.08
CA VAL A 184 -13.44 0.48 10.30
C VAL A 184 -13.59 -0.86 11.01
N ASN A 185 -12.97 -1.89 10.46
CA ASN A 185 -12.93 -3.24 11.03
C ASN A 185 -11.48 -3.57 11.39
N ASN A 186 -11.13 -3.45 12.67
CA ASN A 186 -9.85 -3.86 13.21
C ASN A 186 -9.94 -5.33 13.65
N GLU A 187 -9.55 -6.24 12.76
CA GLU A 187 -9.50 -7.68 12.99
C GLU A 187 -8.11 -8.17 13.41
N GLY A 188 -7.05 -7.46 13.00
CA GLY A 188 -5.66 -7.76 13.32
C GLY A 188 -5.20 -7.26 14.69
N GLU A 189 -3.90 -7.36 14.95
CA GLU A 189 -3.29 -6.81 16.16
C GLU A 189 -2.95 -5.33 15.96
N SER A 190 -3.32 -4.49 16.93
CA SER A 190 -3.02 -3.05 16.92
C SER A 190 -2.24 -2.65 18.17
N THR A 191 -1.09 -2.00 18.00
CA THR A 191 -0.26 -1.46 19.07
C THR A 191 -0.15 0.05 18.89
N ILE A 192 -0.68 0.81 19.84
CA ILE A 192 -0.70 2.27 19.83
C ILE A 192 0.12 2.77 21.01
N THR A 193 1.13 3.61 20.75
CA THR A 193 2.08 4.06 21.77
C THR A 193 2.49 5.53 21.64
N ASN A 194 3.06 6.08 22.72
CA ASN A 194 3.74 7.38 22.72
C ASN A 194 2.94 8.56 22.13
N GLY A 195 1.62 8.60 22.33
CA GLY A 195 0.76 9.68 21.84
C GLY A 195 0.17 9.45 20.44
N GLY A 196 0.36 8.27 19.85
CA GLY A 196 -0.25 7.90 18.58
C GLY A 196 -1.76 7.66 18.70
N THR A 197 -2.45 7.69 17.55
CA THR A 197 -3.87 7.38 17.43
C THR A 197 -4.10 6.20 16.48
N GLY A 198 -4.71 5.12 16.96
CA GLY A 198 -4.95 3.92 16.15
C GLY A 198 -5.96 4.17 15.03
N THR A 199 -7.19 4.50 15.40
CA THR A 199 -8.29 4.79 14.46
C THR A 199 -8.98 6.10 14.83
N GLN A 200 -9.12 7.02 13.89
CA GLN A 200 -9.93 8.22 14.00
C GLN A 200 -10.94 8.28 12.87
N ILE A 201 -12.20 8.57 13.20
CA ILE A 201 -13.25 8.79 12.21
C ILE A 201 -13.93 10.13 12.50
N ASN A 202 -13.93 11.03 11.53
CA ASN A 202 -14.63 12.31 11.58
C ASN A 202 -15.86 12.22 10.65
N GLY A 203 -17.03 11.89 11.21
CA GLY A 203 -18.26 11.69 10.44
C GLY A 203 -19.43 11.13 11.26
N ASP A 204 -20.65 11.43 10.82
CA ASP A 204 -21.89 10.97 11.44
C ASP A 204 -22.18 9.50 11.07
N ASP A 205 -22.91 8.78 11.92
CA ASP A 205 -23.31 7.38 11.73
C ASP A 205 -22.12 6.40 11.50
N ALA A 206 -20.91 6.79 11.90
CA ALA A 206 -19.71 5.98 11.76
C ALA A 206 -19.69 4.76 12.70
N THR A 207 -19.02 3.69 12.29
CA THR A 207 -18.82 2.48 13.10
C THR A 207 -17.35 2.06 13.10
N ALA A 208 -16.78 1.85 14.29
CA ALA A 208 -15.49 1.19 14.46
C ALA A 208 -15.69 -0.15 15.19
N ASN A 209 -15.30 -1.25 14.56
CA ASN A 209 -15.38 -2.60 15.09
C ASN A 209 -13.97 -3.10 15.44
N ASN A 210 -13.69 -3.23 16.72
CA ASN A 210 -12.43 -3.73 17.26
C ASN A 210 -12.61 -5.19 17.68
N ASN A 211 -12.38 -6.08 16.73
CA ASN A 211 -12.55 -7.53 16.87
C ASN A 211 -11.23 -8.25 17.18
N GLY A 212 -10.11 -7.65 16.76
CA GLY A 212 -8.76 -8.10 17.05
C GLY A 212 -8.25 -7.66 18.42
N LYS A 213 -6.94 -7.77 18.62
CA LYS A 213 -6.29 -7.33 19.85
C LYS A 213 -5.82 -5.89 19.71
N THR A 214 -6.13 -5.04 20.67
CA THR A 214 -5.66 -3.66 20.72
C THR A 214 -4.91 -3.40 22.02
N THR A 215 -3.67 -2.93 21.91
CA THR A 215 -2.86 -2.43 23.03
C THR A 215 -2.71 -0.93 22.87
N VAL A 216 -3.11 -0.16 23.89
CA VAL A 216 -2.92 1.29 23.94
C VAL A 216 -2.05 1.61 25.15
N ASP A 217 -0.82 2.06 24.91
CA ASP A 217 0.13 2.38 25.98
C ASP A 217 0.71 3.79 25.85
N GLY A 218 1.06 4.39 26.99
CA GLY A 218 1.73 5.69 27.03
C GLY A 218 0.79 6.89 27.00
N LYS A 219 1.36 8.01 27.43
CA LYS A 219 0.65 9.26 27.63
C LYS A 219 0.06 9.77 26.31
N ASP A 220 -1.19 10.23 26.37
CA ASP A 220 -1.94 10.84 25.26
C ASP A 220 -2.19 9.89 24.05
N SER A 221 -1.93 8.59 24.19
CA SER A 221 -2.26 7.59 23.17
C SER A 221 -3.76 7.33 23.09
N THR A 222 -4.28 7.18 21.87
CA THR A 222 -5.72 6.95 21.62
C THR A 222 -5.93 5.68 20.79
N GLY A 223 -6.71 4.72 21.28
CA GLY A 223 -7.04 3.52 20.52
C GLY A 223 -7.98 3.81 19.35
N THR A 224 -9.19 4.28 19.66
CA THR A 224 -10.24 4.60 18.69
C THR A 224 -10.97 5.88 19.10
N GLU A 225 -11.14 6.80 18.15
CA GLU A 225 -11.91 8.04 18.32
C GLU A 225 -12.92 8.19 17.18
N ILE A 226 -14.14 8.60 17.51
CA ILE A 226 -15.17 8.99 16.53
C ILE A 226 -15.67 10.38 16.88
N ASN A 227 -15.45 11.33 15.97
CA ASN A 227 -15.93 12.70 16.03
C ASN A 227 -17.14 12.84 15.10
N GLY A 228 -18.34 12.59 15.63
CA GLY A 228 -19.59 12.71 14.88
C GLY A 228 -20.81 12.28 15.69
N ASN A 229 -22.00 12.51 15.15
CA ASN A 229 -23.27 12.09 15.74
C ASN A 229 -23.51 10.60 15.47
N ASN A 230 -24.17 9.92 16.41
CA ASN A 230 -24.57 8.51 16.29
C ASN A 230 -23.41 7.53 16.03
N GLY A 231 -22.17 7.92 16.31
CA GLY A 231 -21.01 7.05 16.20
C GLY A 231 -21.12 5.82 17.10
N LYS A 232 -20.64 4.68 16.61
CA LYS A 232 -20.65 3.41 17.33
C LYS A 232 -19.24 2.81 17.37
N VAL A 233 -18.74 2.59 18.59
CA VAL A 233 -17.54 1.76 18.81
C VAL A 233 -17.99 0.42 19.36
N ILE A 234 -17.56 -0.68 18.74
CA ILE A 234 -17.82 -2.06 19.18
C ILE A 234 -16.48 -2.68 19.54
N GLN A 235 -16.35 -3.12 20.79
CA GLN A 235 -15.16 -3.82 21.28
C GLN A 235 -15.53 -5.27 21.58
N ASP A 236 -15.24 -6.15 20.63
CA ASP A 236 -15.46 -7.59 20.78
C ASP A 236 -14.16 -8.35 21.07
N GLY A 237 -13.01 -7.79 20.65
CA GLY A 237 -11.69 -8.35 20.89
C GLY A 237 -11.01 -7.85 22.17
N ASP A 238 -9.79 -8.33 22.41
CA ASP A 238 -8.99 -7.97 23.59
C ASP A 238 -8.54 -6.50 23.53
N LEU A 239 -8.76 -5.77 24.63
CA LEU A 239 -8.30 -4.38 24.79
C LEU A 239 -7.45 -4.28 26.06
N ASP A 240 -6.16 -3.94 25.90
CA ASP A 240 -5.24 -3.62 26.98
C ASP A 240 -4.90 -2.12 26.93
N VAL A 241 -5.07 -1.42 28.05
CA VAL A 241 -4.82 0.03 28.15
C VAL A 241 -3.95 0.29 29.37
N SER A 242 -2.76 0.84 29.13
CA SER A 242 -1.78 1.20 30.17
C SER A 242 -1.12 2.56 29.91
N GLY A 243 -0.34 3.04 30.88
CA GLY A 243 0.56 4.18 30.67
C GLY A 243 -0.08 5.55 30.39
N GLY A 244 -1.39 5.71 30.61
CA GLY A 244 -2.11 6.99 30.50
C GLY A 244 -1.71 8.05 31.51
#